data_AF-A0A2G9RDT2-F1
#
_entry.id   AF-A0A2G9RDT2-F1
#
_cell.length_a   1.000
_cell.length_b   1.000
_cell.length_c   1.000
_cell.angle_alpha   90.00
_cell.angle_beta   90.00
_cell.angle_gamma   90.00
#
_symmetry.space_group_name_H-M   'P 1'
#
loop_
_entity.id
_entity.type
_entity.pdbx_description
1 polymer ?
#
loop_
_entity_poly.entity_id
_entity_poly.type
_entity_poly.pdbx_seq_one_letter_code
_entity_poly.pdbx_strand_id
1 'polypeptide(L)'
;MIVVTAVSHRSSKEVDKEAYYKRLEIMLQDMFGEECVSNTNDSTITVTVDGKTAVLSLETRTVECEEGLDEDETLRELVQLAAQRLYDALSPANL
;
A
#
# COMPACT_ATOMS: atom_id res chain seq x y z
N MET A 1 15.50 -23.86 -27.69
CA MET A 1 16.14 -23.84 -26.36
C MET A 1 15.35 -22.86 -25.52
N ILE A 2 14.48 -23.34 -24.63
CA ILE A 2 13.70 -22.48 -23.74
C ILE A 2 14.59 -22.25 -22.52
N VAL A 3 15.17 -21.06 -22.41
CA VAL A 3 15.79 -20.60 -21.17
C VAL A 3 14.66 -20.26 -20.20
N VAL A 4 14.16 -21.28 -19.51
CA VAL A 4 13.39 -21.07 -18.28
C VAL A 4 14.38 -20.62 -17.21
N THR A 5 14.64 -19.32 -17.15
CA THR A 5 15.26 -18.71 -15.98
C THR A 5 14.23 -18.75 -14.87
N ALA A 6 14.24 -19.85 -14.10
CA ALA A 6 13.62 -19.89 -12.79
C ALA A 6 14.31 -18.84 -11.92
N VAL A 7 13.61 -17.73 -11.67
CA VAL A 7 14.01 -16.75 -10.67
C VAL A 7 13.80 -17.37 -9.29
N SER A 8 14.83 -18.08 -8.84
CA SER A 8 14.95 -18.53 -7.47
C SER A 8 15.41 -17.35 -6.62
N HIS A 9 14.48 -16.61 -6.02
CA HIS A 9 14.81 -15.79 -4.86
C HIS A 9 14.56 -16.60 -3.58
N ARG A 10 15.67 -17.03 -3.00
CA ARG A 10 15.76 -17.78 -1.76
C ARG A 10 15.80 -16.79 -0.59
N SER A 11 14.80 -16.90 0.28
CA SER A 11 14.84 -16.63 1.73
C SER A 11 15.14 -15.21 2.21
N SER A 12 14.11 -14.50 2.68
CA SER A 12 14.20 -13.73 3.93
C SER A 12 12.85 -13.76 4.65
N LYS A 13 12.86 -13.87 5.98
CA LYS A 13 11.66 -13.84 6.85
C LYS A 13 11.11 -12.41 7.00
N GLU A 14 11.17 -11.65 5.91
CA GLU A 14 10.77 -10.25 5.84
C GLU A 14 9.59 -10.15 4.90
N VAL A 15 8.63 -9.29 5.23
CA VAL A 15 7.49 -9.01 4.34
C VAL A 15 8.04 -8.64 2.96
N ASP A 16 7.63 -9.41 1.94
CA ASP A 16 7.96 -9.12 0.54
C ASP A 16 7.39 -7.74 0.20
N LYS A 17 8.24 -6.70 0.27
CA LYS A 17 7.83 -5.30 0.13
C LYS A 17 7.18 -5.05 -1.23
N GLU A 18 7.69 -5.71 -2.27
CA GLU A 18 7.12 -5.65 -3.63
C GLU A 18 5.70 -6.26 -3.67
N ALA A 19 5.47 -7.37 -2.98
CA ALA A 19 4.14 -7.99 -2.91
C ALA A 19 3.18 -7.16 -2.06
N TYR A 20 3.66 -6.59 -0.95
CA TYR A 20 2.91 -5.66 -0.11
C TYR A 20 2.51 -4.43 -0.90
N TYR A 21 3.45 -3.81 -1.59
CA TYR A 21 3.20 -2.63 -2.41
C TYR A 21 2.14 -2.89 -3.47
N LYS A 22 2.35 -3.88 -4.34
CA LYS A 22 1.39 -4.22 -5.40
C LYS A 22 0.01 -4.54 -4.87
N ARG A 23 -0.07 -5.36 -3.82
CA ARG A 23 -1.38 -5.74 -3.26
C ARG A 23 -2.08 -4.56 -2.60
N LEU A 24 -1.34 -3.64 -2.01
CA LEU A 24 -1.93 -2.47 -1.36
C LEU A 24 -2.47 -1.49 -2.37
N GLU A 25 -1.71 -1.24 -3.43
CA GLU A 25 -2.14 -0.44 -4.56
C GLU A 25 -3.43 -1.02 -5.15
N ILE A 26 -3.46 -2.31 -5.49
CA ILE A 26 -4.66 -2.97 -6.04
C ILE A 26 -5.85 -2.89 -5.06
N MET A 27 -5.62 -3.09 -3.76
CA MET A 27 -6.68 -3.01 -2.75
C MET A 27 -7.24 -1.59 -2.65
N LEU A 28 -6.38 -0.58 -2.62
CA LEU A 28 -6.81 0.82 -2.56
C LEU A 28 -7.51 1.22 -3.87
N GLN A 29 -7.03 0.76 -5.03
CA GLN A 29 -7.67 0.97 -6.33
C GLN A 29 -9.04 0.29 -6.41
N ASP A 30 -9.22 -0.90 -5.84
CA ASP A 30 -10.51 -1.59 -5.78
C ASP A 30 -11.51 -0.85 -4.86
N MET A 31 -11.01 -0.30 -3.74
CA MET A 31 -11.84 0.44 -2.78
C MET A 31 -12.21 1.86 -3.23
N PHE A 32 -11.25 2.59 -3.80
CA PHE A 32 -11.37 4.02 -4.11
C PHE A 32 -11.45 4.33 -5.61
N GLY A 33 -10.97 3.43 -6.47
CA GLY A 33 -10.86 3.62 -7.91
C GLY A 33 -9.41 3.83 -8.37
N GLU A 34 -9.09 3.31 -9.56
CA GLU A 34 -7.75 3.43 -10.17
C GLU A 34 -7.36 4.88 -10.46
N GLU A 35 -8.34 5.74 -10.76
CA GLU A 35 -8.16 7.17 -10.98
C GLU A 35 -7.85 7.97 -9.71
N CYS A 36 -8.23 7.44 -8.55
CA CYS A 36 -8.01 8.07 -7.25
C CYS A 36 -6.66 7.68 -6.64
N VAL A 37 -6.00 6.64 -7.12
CA VAL A 37 -4.77 6.11 -6.51
C VAL A 37 -3.59 6.29 -7.44
N SER A 38 -2.56 6.99 -6.96
CA SER A 38 -1.33 7.26 -7.71
C SER A 38 -0.09 6.81 -6.93
N ASN A 39 0.75 6.04 -7.60
CA ASN A 39 2.14 5.80 -7.20
C ASN A 39 2.96 7.05 -7.52
N THR A 40 3.62 7.65 -6.52
CA THR A 40 4.48 8.81 -6.75
C THR A 40 5.98 8.48 -6.70
N ASN A 41 6.45 7.68 -5.74
CA ASN A 41 7.89 7.45 -5.51
C ASN A 41 8.24 5.98 -5.21
N ASP A 42 7.48 4.99 -5.70
CA ASP A 42 7.64 3.54 -5.42
C ASP A 42 7.50 3.11 -3.94
N SER A 43 7.77 4.02 -2.99
CA SER A 43 7.65 3.83 -1.54
C SER A 43 6.41 4.52 -0.95
N THR A 44 5.66 5.28 -1.76
CA THR A 44 4.48 6.05 -1.32
C THR A 44 3.32 5.91 -2.30
N ILE A 45 2.13 5.73 -1.74
CA ILE A 45 0.86 5.68 -2.47
C ILE A 45 0.05 6.91 -2.08
N THR A 46 -0.36 7.69 -3.06
CA THR A 46 -1.22 8.85 -2.89
C THR A 46 -2.65 8.46 -3.28
N VAL A 47 -3.61 8.75 -2.41
CA VAL A 47 -5.03 8.47 -2.61
C VAL A 47 -5.79 9.78 -2.54
N THR A 48 -6.37 10.21 -3.65
CA THR A 48 -7.16 11.44 -3.74
C THR A 48 -8.64 11.11 -3.97
N VAL A 49 -9.50 11.44 -3.01
CA VAL A 49 -10.95 11.17 -3.04
C VAL A 49 -11.68 12.47 -2.74
N ASP A 50 -12.58 12.89 -3.62
CA ASP A 50 -13.41 14.11 -3.42
C ASP A 50 -12.57 15.38 -3.17
N GLY A 51 -11.35 15.46 -3.75
CA GLY A 51 -10.41 16.56 -3.53
C GLY A 51 -9.53 16.43 -2.28
N LYS A 52 -9.75 15.39 -1.46
CA LYS A 52 -8.96 15.07 -0.27
C LYS A 52 -7.81 14.16 -0.62
N THR A 53 -6.59 14.47 -0.20
CA THR A 53 -5.41 13.68 -0.56
C THR A 53 -4.75 13.06 0.67
N ALA A 54 -4.67 11.73 0.68
CA ALA A 54 -3.97 10.94 1.69
C ALA A 54 -2.72 10.31 1.08
N VAL A 55 -1.57 10.50 1.71
CA VAL A 55 -0.28 9.95 1.29
C VAL A 55 0.12 8.86 2.27
N LEU A 56 0.10 7.62 1.81
CA LEU A 56 0.58 6.46 2.55
C LEU A 56 2.06 6.23 2.25
N SER A 57 2.88 6.28 3.28
CA SER A 57 4.28 5.85 3.25
C SER A 57 4.37 4.36 3.56
N LEU A 58 4.86 3.55 2.63
CA LEU A 58 4.98 2.09 2.78
C LEU A 58 6.16 1.70 3.67
N GLU A 59 7.18 2.55 3.72
CA GLU A 59 8.36 2.36 4.58
C GLU A 59 8.01 2.51 6.06
N THR A 60 7.31 3.58 6.41
CA THR A 60 6.90 3.88 7.79
C THR A 60 5.53 3.30 8.13
N ARG A 61 4.72 2.94 7.12
CA ARG A 61 3.30 2.54 7.20
C ARG A 61 2.43 3.61 7.85
N THR A 62 2.80 4.87 7.64
CA THR A 62 2.08 6.04 8.12
C THR A 62 1.29 6.68 6.99
N VAL A 63 0.08 7.13 7.30
CA VAL A 63 -0.73 7.92 6.37
C VAL A 63 -0.70 9.37 6.82
N GLU A 64 -0.33 10.25 5.90
CA GLU A 64 -0.30 11.69 6.08
C GLU A 64 -1.40 12.30 5.21
N CYS A 65 -2.18 13.22 5.76
CA CYS A 65 -3.22 13.94 5.02
C CYS A 65 -2.86 15.43 5.00
N GLU A 66 -3.32 16.14 3.98
CA GLU A 66 -3.05 17.57 3.87
C GLU A 66 -3.70 18.35 5.03
N GLU A 67 -2.97 19.32 5.61
CA GLU A 67 -3.43 20.10 6.76
C GLU A 67 -4.61 21.02 6.37
N GLY A 68 -5.82 20.72 6.86
CA GLY A 68 -7.00 21.58 6.66
C GLY A 68 -8.34 20.87 6.60
N LEU A 69 -8.36 19.54 6.66
CA LEU A 69 -9.56 18.73 6.50
C LEU A 69 -9.79 17.88 7.76
N ASP A 70 -10.60 18.39 8.68
CA ASP A 70 -11.10 17.65 9.86
C ASP A 70 -11.85 16.35 9.44
N GLU A 71 -12.36 16.33 8.21
CA GLU A 71 -13.06 15.19 7.62
C GLU A 71 -12.14 14.16 6.93
N ASP A 72 -10.81 14.31 7.02
CA ASP A 72 -9.86 13.35 6.44
C ASP A 72 -9.50 12.21 7.39
N GLU A 73 -9.91 12.27 8.66
CA GLU A 73 -9.66 11.19 9.62
C GLU A 73 -10.22 9.85 9.11
N THR A 74 -11.42 9.84 8.51
CA THR A 74 -12.00 8.59 7.97
C THR A 74 -11.20 8.04 6.79
N LEU A 75 -10.80 8.88 5.83
CA LEU A 75 -9.97 8.43 4.70
C LEU A 75 -8.61 7.91 5.21
N ARG A 76 -7.98 8.66 6.11
CA ARG A 76 -6.71 8.29 6.73
C ARG A 76 -6.82 6.95 7.45
N GLU A 77 -7.83 6.77 8.28
CA GLU A 77 -8.08 5.54 9.03
C GLU A 77 -8.29 4.35 8.09
N LEU A 78 -9.07 4.52 7.02
CA LEU A 78 -9.31 3.47 6.03
C LEU A 78 -8.04 3.05 5.31
N VAL A 79 -7.26 4.01 4.80
CA VAL A 79 -5.99 3.74 4.11
C VAL A 79 -5.00 3.10 5.07
N GLN A 80 -4.94 3.57 6.32
CA GLN A 80 -4.03 3.03 7.34
C GLN A 80 -4.44 1.61 7.75
N LEU A 81 -5.74 1.33 7.87
CA LEU A 81 -6.25 0.01 8.19
C LEU A 81 -5.97 -0.98 7.06
N ALA A 82 -6.16 -0.58 5.79
CA ALA A 82 -5.84 -1.40 4.63
C ALA A 82 -4.34 -1.76 4.60
N ALA A 83 -3.48 -0.76 4.80
CA ALA A 83 -2.03 -0.95 4.92
C ALA A 83 -1.68 -1.94 6.03
N GLN A 84 -2.24 -1.75 7.22
CA GLN A 84 -1.96 -2.62 8.36
C GLN A 84 -2.47 -4.05 8.15
N ARG A 85 -3.69 -4.21 7.62
CA ARG A 85 -4.31 -5.51 7.32
C ARG A 85 -3.49 -6.31 6.31
N LEU A 86 -3.04 -5.65 5.26
CA LEU A 86 -2.25 -6.32 4.24
C LEU A 86 -0.85 -6.67 4.75
N TYR A 87 -0.24 -5.79 5.55
CA TYR A 87 1.06 -6.06 6.16
C TYR A 87 0.98 -7.28 7.09
N ASP A 88 -0.08 -7.36 7.91
CA ASP A 88 -0.35 -8.50 8.78
C ASP A 88 -0.56 -9.80 7.99
N ALA A 89 -1.31 -9.73 6.87
CA ALA A 89 -1.55 -10.87 5.99
C ALA A 89 -0.29 -11.38 5.26
N LEU A 90 0.70 -10.50 5.03
CA LEU A 90 1.97 -10.84 4.39
C LEU A 90 3.08 -11.15 5.41
N SER A 91 2.91 -10.75 6.67
CA SER A 91 3.86 -11.02 7.73
C SER A 91 3.81 -12.51 8.11
N PRO A 92 4.96 -13.21 8.10
CA PRO A 92 5.00 -14.63 8.46
C PRO A 92 4.71 -14.90 9.95
N ALA A 93 4.44 -13.87 10.76
CA ALA A 93 4.11 -13.97 12.18
C ALA A 93 2.68 -14.47 12.47
N ASN A 94 1.85 -14.70 11.44
CA ASN A 94 0.46 -15.16 11.59
C ASN A 94 0.27 -16.68 11.40
N LEU A 95 1.33 -17.50 11.55
CA LEU A 95 1.23 -18.96 11.61
C LEU A 95 2.13 -19.58 12.69
#